data_AF-A0A3B9NAP0-F1
#
_entry.id   AF-A0A3B9NAP0-F1
#
_cell.length_a   1.000
_cell.length_b   1.000
_cell.length_c   1.000
_cell.angle_alpha   90.00
_cell.angle_beta   90.00
_cell.angle_gamma   90.00
#
_symmetry.space_group_name_H-M   'P 1'
#
loop_
_entity.id
_entity.type
_entity.pdbx_description
1 polymer ?
#
loop_
_entity_poly.entity_id
_entity_poly.type
_entity_poly.pdbx_seq_one_letter_code
_entity_poly.pdbx_strand_id
1 'polypeptide(L)'
;GCGHCQKMGAGIARNLSKFKNVSFYFISMNDKPYVDGFINMHAKALKSAPNVKFLFDAGTQFIEKFKPGNYPSLYIYDAKTKVLVQHLDGEDDVNKLLKALGITG
;
A
#
# COMPACT_ATOMS: atom_id res chain seq x y z
N GLY A 1 16.77 0.11 6.50
CA GLY A 1 15.42 0.57 6.10
C GLY A 1 14.95 -0.20 4.89
N CYS A 2 13.91 -1.00 5.06
CA CYS A 2 12.85 -1.38 4.11
C CYS A 2 13.10 -1.23 2.59
N GLY A 3 14.00 -2.04 2.00
CA GLY A 3 14.01 -2.24 0.55
C GLY A 3 12.70 -2.85 0.02
N HIS A 4 12.03 -3.66 0.84
CA HIS A 4 10.75 -4.28 0.52
C HIS A 4 9.62 -3.27 0.31
N CYS A 5 9.44 -2.32 1.24
CA CYS A 5 8.44 -1.26 1.09
C CYS A 5 8.71 -0.38 -0.13
N GLN A 6 9.99 -0.07 -0.42
CA GLN A 6 10.39 0.74 -1.56
C GLN A 6 10.08 0.04 -2.88
N LYS A 7 10.49 -1.22 -3.01
CA LYS A 7 10.27 -2.04 -4.19
C LYS A 7 8.77 -2.24 -4.46
N MET A 8 8.00 -2.48 -3.40
CA MET A 8 6.55 -2.61 -3.48
C MET A 8 5.89 -1.30 -3.94
N GLY A 9 6.20 -0.18 -3.28
CA GLY A 9 5.68 1.14 -3.67
C GLY A 9 6.05 1.54 -5.10
N ALA A 10 7.30 1.30 -5.50
CA ALA A 10 7.77 1.55 -6.86
C ALA A 10 7.08 0.64 -7.89
N GLY A 11 6.86 -0.63 -7.54
CA GLY A 11 6.12 -1.59 -8.36
C GLY A 11 4.68 -1.15 -8.59
N ILE A 12 4.00 -0.69 -7.54
CA ILE A 12 2.63 -0.15 -7.64
C ILE A 12 2.63 1.10 -8.51
N ALA A 13 3.57 2.03 -8.28
CA ALA A 13 3.71 3.26 -9.06
C ALA A 13 3.88 2.99 -10.56
N ARG A 14 4.69 1.98 -10.93
CA ARG A 14 4.90 1.56 -12.32
C ARG A 14 3.67 0.91 -12.95
N ASN A 15 2.84 0.24 -12.15
CA ASN A 15 1.64 -0.45 -12.60
C ASN A 15 0.34 0.31 -12.29
N LEU A 16 0.42 1.59 -11.92
CA LEU A 16 -0.73 2.44 -11.59
C LEU A 16 -1.85 2.40 -12.63
N SER A 17 -1.49 2.30 -13.91
CA SER A 17 -2.41 2.17 -15.03
C SER A 17 -3.29 0.92 -14.97
N LYS A 18 -2.83 -0.16 -14.32
CA LYS A 18 -3.59 -1.40 -14.08
C LYS A 18 -4.50 -1.29 -12.86
N PHE A 19 -4.16 -0.40 -11.92
CA PHE A 19 -4.87 -0.23 -10.65
C PHE A 19 -6.00 0.83 -10.71
N LYS A 20 -6.55 1.14 -11.89
CA LYS A 20 -7.60 2.15 -12.05
C LYS A 20 -8.86 1.88 -11.20
N ASN A 21 -9.16 0.60 -10.96
CA ASN A 21 -10.30 0.16 -10.14
C ASN A 21 -9.91 -0.18 -8.68
N VAL A 22 -8.71 0.18 -8.25
CA VAL A 22 -8.18 -0.15 -6.91
C VAL A 22 -7.85 1.13 -6.19
N SER A 23 -8.36 1.27 -4.96
CA SER A 23 -8.04 2.39 -4.07
C SER A 23 -6.99 1.96 -3.05
N PHE A 24 -5.84 2.64 -3.03
CA PHE A 24 -4.77 2.40 -2.07
C PHE A 24 -4.88 3.33 -0.87
N TYR A 25 -4.72 2.77 0.32
CA TYR A 25 -4.68 3.51 1.58
C TYR A 25 -3.36 3.18 2.27
N PHE A 26 -2.42 4.10 2.20
CA PHE A 26 -1.13 3.99 2.86
C PHE A 26 -1.26 4.56 4.26
N ILE A 27 -1.18 3.70 5.25
CA ILE A 27 -1.27 4.08 6.66
C ILE A 27 0.14 4.09 7.24
N SER A 28 0.51 5.20 7.87
CA SER A 28 1.83 5.38 8.48
C SER A 28 1.70 6.13 9.79
N MET A 29 2.48 5.71 10.78
CA MET A 29 2.66 6.44 12.05
C MET A 29 3.65 7.61 11.92
N ASN A 30 4.43 7.65 10.83
CA ASN A 30 5.37 8.75 10.57
C ASN A 30 4.63 9.95 10.01
N ASP A 31 5.11 11.15 10.35
CA ASP A 31 4.56 12.42 9.89
C ASP A 31 4.46 12.51 8.36
N LYS A 32 3.46 13.26 7.89
CA LYS A 32 3.24 13.53 6.48
C LYS A 32 4.51 13.89 5.69
N PRO A 33 5.39 14.82 6.13
CA PRO A 33 6.62 15.15 5.41
C PRO A 33 7.56 13.95 5.22
N TYR A 34 7.62 13.02 6.18
CA TYR A 34 8.44 11.82 6.07
C TYR A 34 7.89 10.87 5.00
N VAL A 35 6.58 10.62 5.04
CA VAL A 35 5.87 9.78 4.05
C VAL A 35 5.96 10.41 2.65
N ASP A 36 5.71 11.71 2.53
CA ASP A 36 5.80 12.44 1.26
C ASP A 36 7.22 12.37 0.69
N GLY A 37 8.26 12.48 1.53
CA GLY A 37 9.65 12.34 1.12
C GLY A 37 9.94 10.94 0.57
N PHE A 38 9.52 9.90 1.29
CA PHE A 38 9.66 8.51 0.86
C PHE A 38 8.99 8.26 -0.49
N ILE A 39 7.77 8.76 -0.66
CA ILE A 39 6.99 8.55 -1.88
C ILE A 39 7.52 9.36 -3.03
N ASN A 40 7.91 10.62 -2.80
CA ASN A 40 8.58 11.40 -3.84
C ASN A 40 9.85 10.73 -4.35
N MET A 41 10.59 10.04 -3.48
CA MET A 41 11.85 9.39 -3.82
C MET A 41 11.66 8.04 -4.52
N HIS A 42 10.71 7.21 -4.07
CA HIS A 42 10.56 5.84 -4.55
C HIS A 42 9.32 5.57 -5.40
N ALA A 43 8.26 6.36 -5.21
CA ALA A 43 6.93 6.07 -5.76
C ALA A 43 6.17 7.35 -6.17
N LYS A 44 6.88 8.31 -6.80
CA LYS A 44 6.38 9.67 -7.08
C LYS A 44 5.03 9.68 -7.80
N ALA A 45 4.78 8.72 -8.68
CA ALA A 45 3.53 8.59 -9.41
C ALA A 45 2.31 8.34 -8.48
N LEU A 46 2.49 7.68 -7.32
CA LEU A 46 1.43 7.46 -6.34
C LEU A 46 0.95 8.76 -5.71
N LYS A 47 1.81 9.77 -5.58
CA LYS A 47 1.45 11.05 -4.97
C LYS A 47 0.41 11.83 -5.80
N SER A 48 0.50 11.71 -7.12
CA SER A 48 -0.43 12.36 -8.06
C SER A 48 -1.61 11.49 -8.43
N ALA A 49 -1.70 10.28 -7.88
CA ALA A 49 -2.72 9.31 -8.24
C ALA A 49 -4.00 9.54 -7.41
N PRO A 50 -5.18 9.76 -8.05
CA PRO A 50 -6.42 10.05 -7.33
C PRO A 50 -6.96 8.85 -6.54
N ASN A 51 -6.52 7.65 -6.89
CA ASN A 51 -6.87 6.40 -6.24
C ASN A 51 -5.91 6.04 -5.09
N VAL A 52 -5.03 6.96 -4.68
CA VAL A 52 -4.08 6.75 -3.58
C VAL A 52 -4.36 7.76 -2.47
N LYS A 53 -4.50 7.27 -1.24
CA LYS A 53 -4.69 8.10 -0.04
C LYS A 53 -3.64 7.77 1.00
N PHE A 54 -3.08 8.83 1.58
CA PHE A 54 -2.13 8.74 2.70
C PHE A 54 -2.87 9.08 3.98
N LEU A 55 -2.89 8.12 4.90
CA LEU A 55 -3.49 8.24 6.21
C LEU A 55 -2.37 8.26 7.26
N PHE A 56 -2.44 9.25 8.13
CA PHE A 56 -1.54 9.39 9.25
C PHE A 56 -2.21 8.78 10.48
N ASP A 57 -1.61 7.73 11.03
CA ASP A 57 -2.08 7.05 12.24
C ASP A 57 -1.20 7.43 13.42
N ALA A 58 -1.45 8.62 13.98
CA ALA A 58 -0.73 9.11 15.15
C ALA A 58 -0.97 8.28 16.42
N GLY A 59 -2.13 7.63 16.51
CA GLY A 59 -2.62 6.98 17.72
C GLY A 59 -2.57 5.46 17.68
N THR A 60 -1.75 4.88 16.80
CA THR A 60 -1.58 3.43 16.63
C THR A 60 -2.87 2.63 16.43
N GLN A 61 -3.99 3.26 16.08
CA GLN A 61 -5.29 2.60 16.06
C GLN A 61 -5.36 1.53 14.98
N PHE A 62 -4.65 1.73 13.86
CA PHE A 62 -4.55 0.72 12.82
C PHE A 62 -3.54 -0.35 13.22
N ILE A 63 -2.36 0.03 13.72
CA ILE A 63 -1.34 -0.94 14.13
C ILE A 63 -1.87 -1.86 15.25
N GLU A 64 -2.63 -1.35 16.21
CA GLU A 64 -3.21 -2.14 17.30
C GLU A 64 -4.37 -3.04 16.86
N LYS A 65 -5.17 -2.61 15.88
CA LYS A 65 -6.27 -3.42 15.34
C LYS A 65 -5.78 -4.51 14.41
N PHE A 66 -4.83 -4.18 13.54
CA PHE A 66 -4.35 -5.05 12.49
C PHE A 66 -3.18 -5.93 12.95
N LYS A 67 -2.42 -5.49 13.97
CA LYS A 67 -1.25 -6.18 14.54
C LYS A 67 -0.35 -6.80 13.46
N PRO A 68 0.20 -5.99 12.53
CA PRO A 68 1.04 -6.52 11.46
C PRO A 68 2.25 -7.25 12.05
N GLY A 69 2.50 -8.46 11.58
CA GLY A 69 3.61 -9.29 12.05
C GLY A 69 4.94 -8.82 11.45
N ASN A 70 4.91 -8.40 10.18
CA ASN A 70 6.05 -7.90 9.43
C ASN A 70 5.67 -6.71 8.55
N TYR A 71 6.63 -5.83 8.33
CA TYR A 71 6.49 -4.69 7.43
C TYR A 71 7.21 -4.97 6.10
N PRO A 72 6.60 -4.64 4.95
CA PRO A 72 5.28 -4.03 4.76
C PRO A 72 4.12 -5.02 4.94
N SER A 73 3.03 -4.58 5.57
CA SER A 73 1.78 -5.34 5.64
C SER A 73 0.73 -4.72 4.74
N LEU A 74 0.12 -5.53 3.88
CA LEU A 74 -0.86 -5.15 2.88
C LEU A 74 -2.17 -5.90 3.13
N TYR A 75 -3.27 -5.16 3.21
CA TYR A 75 -4.59 -5.71 3.43
C TYR A 75 -5.48 -5.38 2.24
N ILE A 76 -5.97 -6.42 1.57
CA ILE A 76 -6.77 -6.31 0.37
C ILE A 76 -8.22 -6.56 0.76
N TYR A 77 -9.03 -5.52 0.64
CA TYR A 77 -10.46 -5.56 0.94
C TYR A 77 -11.27 -5.51 -0.34
N ASP A 78 -12.35 -6.28 -0.40
CA ASP A 78 -13.31 -6.19 -1.49
C ASP A 78 -14.15 -4.91 -1.34
N ALA A 79 -14.22 -4.10 -2.39
CA ALA A 79 -14.91 -2.82 -2.33
C ALA A 79 -16.44 -2.96 -2.15
N LYS A 80 -17.02 -4.09 -2.59
CA LYS A 80 -18.48 -4.34 -2.50
C LYS A 80 -18.89 -4.84 -1.12
N THR A 81 -18.20 -5.85 -0.62
CA THR A 81 -18.52 -6.58 0.61
C THR A 81 -17.77 -6.04 1.82
N LYS A 82 -16.70 -5.26 1.62
CA LYS A 82 -15.77 -4.76 2.66
C LYS A 82 -15.08 -5.87 3.45
N VAL A 83 -15.06 -7.08 2.92
CA VAL A 83 -14.41 -8.23 3.54
C VAL A 83 -12.94 -8.27 3.13
N LEU A 84 -12.07 -8.67 4.07
CA LEU A 84 -10.67 -8.94 3.79
C LEU A 84 -10.57 -10.13 2.84
N VAL A 85 -10.14 -9.88 1.61
CA VAL A 85 -9.94 -10.90 0.58
C VAL A 85 -8.59 -11.58 0.79
N GLN A 86 -7.55 -10.78 1.04
CA GLN A 86 -6.19 -11.28 1.17
C GLN A 86 -5.37 -10.38 2.10
N HIS A 87 -4.47 -11.00 2.86
CA HIS A 87 -3.46 -10.31 3.65
C HIS A 87 -2.07 -10.78 3.20
N LEU A 88 -1.17 -9.83 2.96
CA LEU A 88 0.22 -10.09 2.61
C LEU A 88 1.10 -9.36 3.62
N ASP A 89 1.92 -10.11 4.35
CA ASP A 89 2.74 -9.60 5.44
C ASP A 89 4.22 -9.80 5.08
N GLY A 90 5.00 -8.71 5.08
CA GLY A 90 6.41 -8.72 4.66
C GLY A 90 6.64 -8.82 3.14
N GLU A 91 5.61 -8.67 2.32
CA GLU A 91 5.68 -8.93 0.87
C GLU A 91 6.26 -7.74 0.07
N ASP A 92 7.28 -8.00 -0.76
CA ASP A 92 7.92 -7.00 -1.61
C ASP A 92 7.58 -7.11 -3.10
N ASP A 93 6.88 -8.16 -3.51
CA ASP A 93 6.56 -8.44 -4.91
C ASP A 93 5.19 -7.89 -5.32
N VAL A 94 5.21 -6.87 -6.18
CA VAL A 94 4.00 -6.30 -6.79
C VAL A 94 3.21 -7.33 -7.60
N ASN A 95 3.86 -8.37 -8.14
CA ASN A 95 3.15 -9.42 -8.87
C ASN A 95 2.20 -10.22 -7.97
N LYS A 96 2.57 -10.43 -6.69
CA LYS A 96 1.65 -11.07 -5.73
C LYS A 96 0.46 -10.18 -5.44
N LEU A 97 0.67 -8.87 -5.31
CA LEU A 97 -0.44 -7.92 -5.18
C LEU A 97 -1.34 -7.92 -6.42
N LEU A 98 -0.78 -7.91 -7.62
CA LEU A 98 -1.55 -7.99 -8.87
C LEU A 98 -2.39 -9.27 -8.91
N LYS A 99 -1.79 -10.43 -8.60
CA LYS A 99 -2.52 -11.72 -8.52
C LYS A 99 -3.62 -11.68 -7.46
N ALA A 100 -3.33 -11.15 -6.27
CA ALA A 100 -4.30 -11.08 -5.19
C ALA A 100 -5.48 -10.14 -5.49
N LEU A 101 -5.24 -9.12 -6.32
CA LEU A 101 -6.30 -8.24 -6.85
C LEU A 101 -7.01 -8.83 -8.08
N GLY A 102 -6.65 -10.04 -8.52
CA GLY A 102 -7.18 -10.64 -9.74
C GLY A 102 -6.80 -9.90 -11.02
N ILE A 103 -5.78 -9.02 -10.96
CA ILE A 103 -5.26 -8.27 -12.10
C ILE A 103 -4.22 -9.15 -12.80
N THR A 104 -4.70 -10.09 -13.60
CA THR A 104 -3.86 -10.85 -14.53
C THR A 104 -3.72 -10.05 -15.82
N GLY A 105 -2.46 -9.76 -16.20
CA GLY A 105 -2.13 -9.28 -17.53
C GLY A 105 -2.06 -10.44 -18.50
#